data_AF-A0A090WKR3-F1
#
_entry.id   AF-A0A090WKR3-F1
#
_cell.length_a   1.000
_cell.length_b   1.000
_cell.length_c   1.000
_cell.angle_alpha   90.00
_cell.angle_beta   90.00
_cell.angle_gamma   90.00
#
_symmetry.space_group_name_H-M   'P 1'
#
loop_
_entity.id
_entity.type
_entity.pdbx_description
1 polymer ?
#
loop_
_entity_poly.entity_id
_entity_poly.type
_entity_poly.pdbx_seq_one_letter_code
_entity_poly.pdbx_strand_id
1 'polypeptide(L)'
;MYNEQNLVAQSSESSTSIINSASNLVLGALNFDYGTYLGADYSEVIHFNYALNTAEQIIINNYLSAKYNIALSSDDIYIQDDPGRGNFDYNVAGIGQAIDGSNHTDSQGTGIVRINNPRALSNNDFLFWGEETRNPTYNFSTNTTNHTEQLNSRWRVRRRGNPGSVDITFDLSSVDLSGKQSCSPLQLIVDNNYDFSSPEAIYDLTIVGSIATATNVRLNQNRYFTLRYVDEIVRDGSSYYNGSGVANAPDNTNACLKFTVKSGAVSNINANIHVRSVEIETGGVLNILNGNLLQVDNEVVVNGTINLLGEAQLIQNHTGTTLNSGGGSLTQPQQGSASFYNYNYWSSPVNVGGIWQVGYLEDAAGVINFSNTLNGDASTSPITLSSKWLYSFNGTTNDYSQWIKISPTTNLLPAQGFTMKGSGATTANQEYIFRGIPNDGDYNHTVTAGNDFLTGNPYPSALDADQFIIDNLPVIDGTLYFWEQFSTNNTHTLADYQGGHAIYNLMGMGMPATADTSGLTSGLGTASLPAPERYIPVGQGFLYLYKIPDL
;
A
#
# COMPACT_ATOMS: atom_id res chain seq x y z
N MET A 1 26.68 22.19 50.39
CA MET A 1 27.30 22.85 49.23
C MET A 1 28.17 21.83 48.53
N TYR A 2 27.97 21.70 47.23
CA TYR A 2 28.74 20.80 46.38
C TYR A 2 29.54 21.63 45.37
N ASN A 3 30.76 21.21 45.07
CA ASN A 3 31.55 21.73 43.95
C ASN A 3 32.06 20.55 43.14
N GLU A 4 31.76 20.50 41.84
CA GLU A 4 32.12 19.37 40.97
C GLU A 4 31.73 18.01 41.61
N GLN A 5 30.50 17.94 42.12
CA GLN A 5 29.93 16.79 42.86
C GLN A 5 30.54 16.47 44.23
N ASN A 6 31.64 17.13 44.62
CA ASN A 6 32.24 16.92 45.92
C ASN A 6 31.52 17.74 46.98
N LEU A 7 31.11 17.10 48.08
CA LEU A 7 30.61 17.83 49.25
C LEU A 7 31.75 18.68 49.83
N VAL A 8 31.67 20.00 49.63
CA VAL A 8 32.71 20.94 50.11
C VAL A 8 32.34 21.58 51.44
N ALA A 9 31.05 21.67 51.75
CA ALA A 9 30.58 22.17 53.04
C ALA A 9 29.17 21.65 53.35
N GLN A 10 28.93 21.34 54.62
CA GLN A 10 27.61 20.99 55.14
C GLN A 10 27.31 21.86 56.36
N SER A 11 26.10 22.41 56.40
CA SER A 11 25.55 23.12 57.55
C SER A 11 24.14 22.61 57.82
N SER A 12 23.69 22.74 59.06
CA SER A 12 22.31 22.44 59.47
C SER A 12 21.54 23.73 59.67
N GLU A 13 20.37 23.83 59.07
CA GLU A 13 19.43 24.93 59.30
C GLU A 13 18.10 24.33 59.78
N SER A 14 17.57 24.85 60.90
CA SER A 14 16.34 24.34 61.51
C SER A 14 15.12 25.24 61.24
N SER A 15 15.28 26.30 60.45
CA SER A 15 14.18 27.18 60.06
C SER A 15 13.09 26.41 59.33
N THR A 16 11.83 26.61 59.74
CA THR A 16 10.65 26.00 59.11
C THR A 16 10.05 26.86 58.00
N SER A 17 10.68 27.99 57.67
CA SER A 17 10.23 28.94 56.64
C SER A 17 11.41 29.65 55.98
N ILE A 18 11.32 29.92 54.68
CA ILE A 18 12.25 30.80 53.97
C ILE A 18 11.78 32.24 54.15
N ILE A 19 12.52 33.02 54.94
CA ILE A 19 12.27 34.46 55.10
C ILE A 19 12.41 35.11 53.72
N ASN A 20 11.46 35.98 53.34
CA ASN A 20 11.44 36.67 52.04
C ASN A 20 11.26 35.75 50.82
N SER A 21 10.54 34.62 50.95
CA SER A 21 10.23 33.72 49.82
C SER A 21 9.45 34.39 48.67
N ALA A 22 8.84 35.54 48.90
CA ALA A 22 8.13 36.34 47.90
C ALA A 22 8.98 37.47 47.29
N SER A 23 10.23 37.63 47.72
CA SER A 23 11.14 38.64 47.17
C SER A 23 11.76 38.17 45.86
N ASN A 24 12.23 39.13 45.06
CA ASN A 24 12.94 38.84 43.81
C ASN A 24 14.18 37.98 44.09
N LEU A 25 14.34 36.88 43.35
CA LEU A 25 15.61 36.17 43.26
C LEU A 25 16.58 37.02 42.44
N VAL A 26 17.70 37.41 43.05
CA VAL A 26 18.73 38.22 42.41
C VAL A 26 19.96 37.36 42.15
N LEU A 27 20.41 37.31 40.89
CA LEU A 27 21.64 36.65 40.47
C LEU A 27 22.65 37.70 40.02
N GLY A 28 23.91 37.55 40.42
CA GLY A 28 24.99 38.47 40.01
C GLY A 28 24.97 39.85 40.66
N ALA A 29 24.17 40.07 41.71
CA ALA A 29 24.16 41.29 42.51
C ALA A 29 23.75 40.98 43.96
N LEU A 30 23.99 41.91 44.89
CA LEU A 30 23.63 41.72 46.29
C LEU A 30 22.10 41.77 46.53
N ASN A 31 21.40 42.68 45.83
CA ASN A 31 19.96 42.86 45.87
C ASN A 31 19.48 43.58 44.59
N PHE A 32 18.15 43.74 44.44
CA PHE A 32 17.52 44.23 43.21
C PHE A 32 18.00 45.63 42.77
N ASP A 33 18.35 46.49 43.72
CA ASP A 33 18.79 47.87 43.47
C ASP A 33 20.30 48.09 43.70
N TYR A 34 21.11 47.03 43.56
CA TYR A 34 22.53 47.13 43.82
C TYR A 34 23.27 47.83 42.66
N GLY A 35 24.14 48.79 42.98
CA GLY A 35 24.88 49.57 41.98
C GLY A 35 26.14 48.89 41.41
N THR A 36 26.39 47.63 41.75
CA THR A 36 27.57 46.87 41.30
C THR A 36 27.16 45.45 40.97
N TYR A 37 27.71 44.91 39.88
CA TYR A 37 27.32 43.60 39.37
C TYR A 37 28.54 42.69 39.35
N LEU A 38 28.31 41.39 39.55
CA LEU A 38 29.35 40.38 39.39
C LEU A 38 29.72 40.27 37.91
N GLY A 39 31.02 40.38 37.62
CA GLY A 39 31.55 40.04 36.30
C GLY A 39 31.82 38.54 36.19
N ALA A 40 30.79 37.74 35.96
CA ALA A 40 30.92 36.30 35.73
C ALA A 40 29.86 35.81 34.74
N ASP A 41 30.18 34.71 34.05
CA ASP A 41 29.23 33.99 33.22
C ASP A 41 28.57 32.88 34.04
N TYR A 42 27.26 32.74 33.89
CA TYR A 42 26.48 31.65 34.46
C TYR A 42 25.75 30.92 33.34
N SER A 43 25.87 29.61 33.32
CA SER A 43 25.09 28.71 32.46
C SER A 43 24.21 27.82 33.33
N GLU A 44 22.92 27.71 32.99
CA GLU A 44 21.93 26.84 33.65
C GLU A 44 21.79 27.05 35.17
N VAL A 45 20.84 27.91 35.58
CA VAL A 45 20.46 28.04 37.00
C VAL A 45 19.20 27.22 37.25
N ILE A 46 19.34 26.12 37.99
CA ILE A 46 18.23 25.21 38.33
C ILE A 46 17.91 25.37 39.82
N HIS A 47 16.66 25.66 40.13
CA HIS A 47 16.18 25.84 41.49
C HIS A 47 15.07 24.84 41.81
N PHE A 48 15.30 24.03 42.85
CA PHE A 48 14.32 23.07 43.37
C PHE A 48 13.74 23.60 44.68
N ASN A 49 12.45 23.39 44.90
CA ASN A 49 11.78 23.68 46.16
C ASN A 49 11.93 22.54 47.19
N TYR A 50 12.83 21.59 46.94
CA TYR A 50 13.17 20.48 47.82
C TYR A 50 14.66 20.17 47.71
N ALA A 51 15.19 19.44 48.70
CA ALA A 51 16.56 18.95 48.66
C ALA A 51 16.64 17.72 47.76
N LEU A 52 17.49 17.79 46.73
CA LEU A 52 17.73 16.67 45.82
C LEU A 52 18.32 15.48 46.56
N ASN A 53 17.79 14.30 46.27
CA ASN A 53 18.35 13.04 46.75
C ASN A 53 19.59 12.62 45.92
N THR A 54 20.32 11.60 46.36
CA THR A 54 21.57 11.20 45.71
C THR A 54 21.37 10.71 44.26
N ALA A 55 20.30 9.97 43.98
CA ALA A 55 19.99 9.54 42.61
C ALA A 55 19.70 10.73 41.68
N GLU A 56 18.90 11.70 42.14
CA GLU A 56 18.60 12.92 41.39
C GLU A 56 19.86 13.75 41.12
N GLN A 57 20.75 13.89 42.10
CA GLN A 57 22.04 14.58 41.92
C GLN A 57 22.90 13.90 40.85
N ILE A 58 23.04 12.57 40.88
CA ILE A 58 23.78 11.80 39.86
C ILE A 58 23.20 12.04 38.47
N ILE A 59 21.87 12.00 38.33
CA ILE A 59 21.17 12.20 37.05
C ILE A 59 21.40 13.61 36.51
N ILE A 60 21.24 14.63 37.35
CA ILE A 60 21.46 16.03 36.98
C ILE A 60 22.92 16.27 36.58
N ASN A 61 23.87 15.71 37.31
CA ASN A 61 25.30 15.86 36.99
C ASN A 61 25.65 15.25 35.63
N ASN A 62 25.11 14.07 35.30
CA ASN A 62 25.30 13.44 33.98
C ASN A 62 24.64 14.26 32.85
N TYR A 63 23.46 14.82 33.10
CA TYR A 63 22.82 15.75 32.14
C TYR A 63 23.68 16.99 31.88
N LEU A 64 24.18 17.65 32.94
CA LEU A 64 25.02 18.84 32.82
C LEU A 64 26.39 18.52 32.18
N SER A 65 26.96 17.35 32.50
CA SER A 65 28.16 16.80 31.86
C SER A 65 28.02 16.76 30.36
N ALA A 66 26.98 16.07 29.87
CA ALA A 66 26.73 15.93 28.44
C ALA A 66 26.48 17.28 27.76
N LYS A 67 25.64 18.13 28.37
CA LYS A 67 25.26 19.43 27.78
C LYS A 67 26.42 20.41 27.66
N TYR A 68 27.33 20.43 28.63
CA TYR A 68 28.40 21.43 28.74
C TYR A 68 29.80 20.84 28.58
N ASN A 69 29.91 19.55 28.28
CA ASN A 69 31.16 18.81 28.19
C ASN A 69 32.02 18.96 29.47
N ILE A 70 31.39 18.76 30.63
CA ILE A 70 32.03 18.88 31.94
C ILE A 70 32.44 17.49 32.42
N ALA A 71 33.74 17.24 32.53
CA ALA A 71 34.24 15.96 33.02
C ALA A 71 33.79 15.68 34.46
N LEU A 72 33.25 14.49 34.69
CA LEU A 72 32.86 14.02 36.02
C LEU A 72 33.95 13.12 36.61
N SER A 73 34.40 13.43 37.81
CA SER A 73 35.45 12.65 38.51
C SER A 73 34.94 11.34 39.12
N SER A 74 33.62 11.26 39.34
CA SER A 74 32.91 10.08 39.83
C SER A 74 31.49 10.08 39.27
N ASP A 75 30.85 8.91 39.27
CA ASP A 75 29.48 8.73 38.77
C ASP A 75 29.20 9.29 37.37
N ASP A 76 30.24 9.27 36.53
CA ASP A 76 30.13 9.41 35.09
C ASP A 76 29.51 8.13 34.50
N ILE A 77 28.19 8.13 34.37
CA ILE A 77 27.42 6.96 33.92
C ILE A 77 27.14 7.07 32.43
N TYR A 78 26.63 8.23 31.98
CA TYR A 78 26.17 8.46 30.62
C TYR A 78 27.32 8.87 29.70
N ILE A 79 28.21 7.93 29.41
CA ILE A 79 29.39 8.14 28.57
C ILE A 79 29.10 8.16 27.05
N GLN A 80 27.83 8.19 26.63
CA GLN A 80 27.48 8.21 25.20
C GLN A 80 27.50 9.62 24.60
N ASP A 81 27.70 10.60 25.47
CA ASP A 81 28.04 11.99 25.15
C ASP A 81 29.49 12.14 24.63
N ASP A 82 30.34 11.13 24.82
CA ASP A 82 31.70 11.18 24.29
C ASP A 82 31.76 11.21 22.75
N PRO A 83 32.70 11.96 22.13
CA PRO A 83 32.92 11.96 20.69
C PRO A 83 33.23 10.59 20.09
N GLY A 84 33.98 9.75 20.81
CA GLY A 84 34.28 8.38 20.39
C GLY A 84 33.07 7.43 20.43
N ARG A 85 31.94 7.89 20.99
CA ARG A 85 30.69 7.15 21.18
C ARG A 85 29.50 7.89 20.57
N GLY A 86 29.75 8.83 19.66
CA GLY A 86 28.73 9.39 18.78
C GLY A 86 28.08 10.69 19.26
N ASN A 87 28.52 11.31 20.38
CA ASN A 87 28.02 12.60 20.87
C ASN A 87 26.48 12.67 21.01
N PHE A 88 25.90 11.74 21.76
CA PHE A 88 24.46 11.77 22.06
C PHE A 88 24.18 12.73 23.24
N ASP A 89 24.57 13.99 23.07
CA ASP A 89 24.70 15.00 24.13
C ASP A 89 23.38 15.70 24.47
N TYR A 90 22.38 15.52 23.62
CA TYR A 90 21.18 16.34 23.63
C TYR A 90 20.03 15.63 24.32
N ASN A 91 19.15 16.41 24.96
CA ASN A 91 17.95 15.89 25.63
C ASN A 91 18.24 14.72 26.60
N VAL A 92 19.43 14.71 27.21
CA VAL A 92 19.87 13.64 28.13
C VAL A 92 18.94 13.59 29.34
N ALA A 93 18.48 12.39 29.67
CA ALA A 93 17.68 12.12 30.85
C ALA A 93 18.04 10.75 31.42
N GLY A 94 17.60 10.49 32.65
CA GLY A 94 17.90 9.25 33.32
C GLY A 94 16.94 8.91 34.45
N ILE A 95 16.86 7.62 34.75
CA ILE A 95 16.19 7.07 35.92
C ILE A 95 17.16 6.15 36.67
N GLY A 96 16.97 5.95 37.97
CA GLY A 96 17.85 5.07 38.73
C GLY A 96 17.60 5.06 40.23
N GLN A 97 18.43 4.27 40.91
CA GLN A 97 18.49 4.18 42.36
C GLN A 97 19.95 4.21 42.82
N ALA A 98 20.27 5.15 43.70
CA ALA A 98 21.61 5.30 44.24
C ALA A 98 21.93 4.21 45.29
N ILE A 99 23.18 4.19 45.74
CA ILE A 99 23.66 3.20 46.73
C ILE A 99 22.92 3.31 48.07
N ASP A 100 22.51 4.52 48.45
CA ASP A 100 21.77 4.80 49.68
C ASP A 100 20.28 4.42 49.59
N GLY A 101 19.82 3.92 48.44
CA GLY A 101 18.43 3.53 48.18
C GLY A 101 17.53 4.67 47.74
N SER A 102 18.01 5.91 47.68
CA SER A 102 17.27 7.02 47.06
C SER A 102 17.09 6.77 45.57
N ASN A 103 15.95 7.19 44.99
CA ASN A 103 15.61 6.86 43.61
C ASN A 103 14.94 8.02 42.86
N HIS A 104 14.94 7.89 41.54
CA HIS A 104 14.20 8.72 40.59
C HIS A 104 13.77 7.80 39.45
N THR A 105 12.48 7.44 39.39
CA THR A 105 11.98 6.33 38.56
C THR A 105 11.16 6.76 37.36
N ASP A 106 11.07 8.06 37.11
CA ASP A 106 10.29 8.65 36.03
C ASP A 106 10.93 9.96 35.58
N SER A 107 11.44 9.99 34.34
CA SER A 107 12.11 11.16 33.80
C SER A 107 11.75 11.40 32.35
N GLN A 108 11.55 12.68 32.02
CA GLN A 108 11.43 13.21 30.67
C GLN A 108 12.38 14.39 30.62
N GLY A 109 13.42 14.31 29.79
CA GLY A 109 14.32 15.44 29.54
C GLY A 109 13.59 16.57 28.81
N THR A 110 14.33 17.40 28.07
CA THR A 110 13.74 18.45 27.21
C THR A 110 13.21 17.93 25.88
N GLY A 111 13.44 16.65 25.56
CA GLY A 111 12.99 15.99 24.34
C GLY A 111 11.64 15.28 24.47
N ILE A 112 11.25 14.57 23.41
CA ILE A 112 9.95 13.89 23.34
C ILE A 112 9.89 12.58 24.13
N VAL A 113 11.03 12.05 24.57
CA VAL A 113 11.14 10.72 25.20
C VAL A 113 11.06 10.82 26.72
N ARG A 114 10.11 10.10 27.30
CA ARG A 114 10.00 9.83 28.72
C ARG A 114 10.15 8.34 28.97
N ILE A 115 10.94 7.98 29.97
CA ILE A 115 11.10 6.58 30.42
C ILE A 115 10.76 6.51 31.90
N ASN A 116 9.91 5.56 32.26
CA ASN A 116 9.51 5.34 33.64
C ASN A 116 9.22 3.86 33.96
N ASN A 117 8.76 3.61 35.19
CA ASN A 117 8.32 2.30 35.65
C ASN A 117 9.36 1.16 35.52
N PRO A 118 10.61 1.35 36.01
CA PRO A 118 11.61 0.28 36.00
C PRO A 118 11.13 -0.93 36.82
N ARG A 119 11.20 -2.13 36.24
CA ARG A 119 10.62 -3.36 36.84
C ARG A 119 11.56 -4.15 37.74
N ALA A 120 12.87 -3.85 37.76
CA ALA A 120 13.85 -4.59 38.56
C ALA A 120 14.90 -3.67 39.20
N LEU A 121 14.52 -2.45 39.57
CA LEU A 121 15.43 -1.44 40.11
C LEU A 121 16.05 -1.87 41.44
N SER A 122 17.38 -1.92 41.49
CA SER A 122 18.18 -2.20 42.69
C SER A 122 19.17 -1.05 42.98
N ASN A 123 19.79 -1.06 44.16
CA ASN A 123 20.82 -0.05 44.50
C ASN A 123 21.94 -0.05 43.45
N ASN A 124 22.33 1.15 43.02
CA ASN A 124 23.34 1.42 41.98
C ASN A 124 22.91 1.06 40.53
N ASP A 125 21.61 0.82 40.30
CA ASP A 125 21.07 0.70 38.95
C ASP A 125 20.69 2.07 38.39
N PHE A 126 21.14 2.36 37.16
CA PHE A 126 20.79 3.56 36.42
C PHE A 126 20.55 3.25 34.95
N LEU A 127 19.64 3.98 34.34
CA LEU A 127 19.39 4.00 32.90
C LEU A 127 19.36 5.44 32.43
N PHE A 128 20.22 5.76 31.48
CA PHE A 128 20.30 7.05 30.81
C PHE A 128 20.07 6.89 29.31
N TRP A 129 19.52 7.94 28.72
CA TRP A 129 19.38 8.08 27.28
C TRP A 129 19.64 9.52 26.88
N GLY A 130 20.17 9.70 25.69
CA GLY A 130 20.33 11.00 25.05
C GLY A 130 20.17 10.89 23.55
N GLU A 131 19.99 12.02 22.91
CA GLU A 131 19.68 12.19 21.50
C GLU A 131 20.89 12.73 20.74
N GLU A 132 21.02 12.32 19.48
CA GLU A 132 22.11 12.79 18.62
C GLU A 132 21.93 14.22 18.08
N THR A 133 20.69 14.71 18.05
CA THR A 133 20.36 15.99 17.39
C THR A 133 19.88 17.02 18.41
N ARG A 134 20.48 18.22 18.41
CA ARG A 134 20.19 19.30 19.38
C ARG A 134 18.78 19.85 19.32
N ASN A 135 18.26 20.05 18.10
CA ASN A 135 16.97 20.65 17.82
C ASN A 135 16.36 19.93 16.61
N PRO A 136 15.92 18.68 16.78
CA PRO A 136 15.44 17.87 15.66
C PRO A 136 14.13 18.44 15.10
N THR A 137 13.98 18.32 13.78
CA THR A 137 12.65 18.30 13.14
C THR A 137 12.34 16.85 12.86
N TYR A 138 11.35 16.30 13.55
CA TYR A 138 11.06 14.88 13.57
C TYR A 138 10.32 14.44 12.31
N ASN A 139 11.09 13.89 11.36
CA ASN A 139 10.61 13.39 10.08
C ASN A 139 11.06 11.95 9.88
N PHE A 140 10.35 11.21 9.04
CA PHE A 140 10.75 9.86 8.64
C PHE A 140 11.61 9.88 7.37
N SER A 141 12.59 8.99 7.31
CA SER A 141 13.34 8.68 6.10
C SER A 141 13.42 7.18 5.90
N THR A 142 13.41 6.75 4.64
CA THR A 142 13.50 5.33 4.28
C THR A 142 14.86 4.74 4.64
N ASN A 143 14.84 3.65 5.40
CA ASN A 143 15.99 2.76 5.52
C ASN A 143 16.03 1.86 4.29
N THR A 144 17.05 2.04 3.46
CA THR A 144 17.18 1.35 2.18
C THR A 144 17.59 -0.13 2.29
N THR A 145 17.96 -0.58 3.49
CA THR A 145 18.38 -1.97 3.74
C THR A 145 17.19 -2.87 4.08
N ASN A 146 16.21 -2.34 4.81
CA ASN A 146 15.01 -3.10 5.23
C ASN A 146 13.69 -2.51 4.73
N HIS A 147 13.74 -1.43 3.95
CA HIS A 147 12.58 -0.78 3.34
C HIS A 147 11.53 -0.33 4.35
N THR A 148 11.97 0.10 5.53
CA THR A 148 11.11 0.68 6.56
C THR A 148 11.39 2.17 6.70
N GLU A 149 10.39 2.92 7.13
CA GLU A 149 10.53 4.34 7.43
C GLU A 149 11.03 4.51 8.86
N GLN A 150 12.10 5.26 9.06
CA GLN A 150 12.69 5.48 10.38
C GLN A 150 12.73 6.96 10.71
N LEU A 151 12.44 7.30 11.96
CA LEU A 151 12.59 8.67 12.43
C LEU A 151 14.06 9.07 12.31
N ASN A 152 14.28 10.28 11.80
CA ASN A 152 15.62 10.82 11.55
C ASN A 152 16.43 11.06 12.84
N SER A 153 15.75 11.20 13.99
CA SER A 153 16.37 11.22 15.31
C SER A 153 16.60 9.82 15.88
N ARG A 154 17.74 9.65 16.55
CA ARG A 154 18.10 8.44 17.28
C ARG A 154 18.48 8.79 18.70
N TRP A 155 18.17 7.86 19.60
CA TRP A 155 18.62 7.92 20.98
C TRP A 155 19.58 6.79 21.27
N ARG A 156 20.53 7.05 22.18
CA ARG A 156 21.49 6.06 22.64
C ARG A 156 21.35 5.83 24.13
N VAL A 157 21.34 4.57 24.51
CA VAL A 157 21.13 4.13 25.88
C VAL A 157 22.45 3.74 26.54
N ARG A 158 22.57 4.13 27.80
CA ARG A 158 23.60 3.63 28.71
C ARG A 158 22.97 3.27 30.03
N ARG A 159 23.28 2.08 30.53
CA ARG A 159 22.85 1.63 31.86
C ARG A 159 24.04 1.27 32.74
N ARG A 160 23.92 1.49 34.05
CA ARG A 160 24.72 0.87 35.10
C ARG A 160 23.82 -0.15 35.79
N GLY A 161 24.30 -1.38 35.98
CA GLY A 161 23.48 -2.46 36.52
C GLY A 161 22.31 -2.85 35.60
N ASN A 162 21.17 -3.25 36.16
CA ASN A 162 20.01 -3.75 35.41
C ASN A 162 18.67 -3.33 36.01
N PRO A 163 18.11 -2.17 35.60
CA PRO A 163 16.83 -1.68 36.12
C PRO A 163 15.60 -2.48 35.66
N GLY A 164 15.79 -3.56 34.89
CA GLY A 164 14.72 -4.35 34.31
C GLY A 164 14.16 -3.73 33.02
N SER A 165 12.94 -4.12 32.66
CA SER A 165 12.18 -3.44 31.62
C SER A 165 11.60 -2.13 32.15
N VAL A 166 11.21 -1.26 31.22
CA VAL A 166 10.65 0.07 31.46
C VAL A 166 9.45 0.30 30.56
N ASP A 167 8.67 1.33 30.87
CA ASP A 167 7.71 1.88 29.92
C ASP A 167 8.35 3.11 29.25
N ILE A 168 8.13 3.27 27.95
CA ILE A 168 8.66 4.38 27.16
C ILE A 168 7.48 5.08 26.48
N THR A 169 7.43 6.40 26.63
CA THR A 169 6.46 7.23 25.93
C THR A 169 7.12 8.29 25.08
N PHE A 170 6.52 8.58 23.92
CA PHE A 170 6.92 9.62 22.99
C PHE A 170 5.79 10.66 22.86
N ASP A 171 6.10 11.94 23.02
CA ASP A 171 5.19 13.01 22.62
C ASP A 171 5.31 13.26 21.10
N LEU A 172 4.25 12.90 20.39
CA LEU A 172 4.13 12.99 18.94
C LEU A 172 3.70 14.39 18.45
N SER A 173 3.52 15.36 19.35
CA SER A 173 3.07 16.72 19.01
C SER A 173 3.93 17.44 17.94
N SER A 174 5.19 17.03 17.82
CA SER A 174 6.17 17.58 16.87
C SER A 174 6.63 16.59 15.80
N VAL A 175 6.04 15.39 15.77
CA VAL A 175 6.40 14.31 14.82
C VAL A 175 5.49 14.38 13.59
N ASP A 176 6.09 14.48 12.41
CA ASP A 176 5.31 14.44 11.17
C ASP A 176 4.86 13.01 10.86
N LEU A 177 3.56 12.78 11.03
CA LEU A 177 2.86 11.54 10.67
C LEU A 177 2.02 11.68 9.41
N SER A 178 2.20 12.76 8.64
CA SER A 178 1.49 12.94 7.37
C SER A 178 1.81 11.78 6.41
N GLY A 179 0.79 11.27 5.72
CA GLY A 179 0.90 10.14 4.81
C GLY A 179 1.11 8.77 5.46
N LYS A 180 1.22 8.68 6.79
CA LYS A 180 1.29 7.40 7.52
C LYS A 180 -0.12 6.85 7.73
N GLN A 181 -0.35 5.60 7.36
CA GLN A 181 -1.63 4.91 7.51
C GLN A 181 -1.92 4.59 8.97
N SER A 182 -3.14 4.87 9.41
CA SER A 182 -3.59 4.55 10.78
C SER A 182 -3.64 3.04 11.08
N CYS A 183 -3.70 2.21 10.04
CA CYS A 183 -3.83 0.76 10.18
C CYS A 183 -2.49 0.00 10.23
N SER A 184 -1.35 0.69 10.02
CA SER A 184 -0.02 0.15 10.35
C SER A 184 0.46 0.78 11.66
N PRO A 185 0.96 -0.01 12.63
CA PRO A 185 1.40 0.53 13.90
C PRO A 185 2.67 1.37 13.74
N LEU A 186 2.74 2.47 14.48
CA LEU A 186 4.01 3.11 14.78
C LEU A 186 4.76 2.22 15.77
N GLN A 187 6.06 2.00 15.55
CA GLN A 187 6.84 1.04 16.31
C GLN A 187 8.03 1.71 16.98
N LEU A 188 8.33 1.29 18.20
CA LEU A 188 9.64 1.51 18.81
C LEU A 188 10.56 0.37 18.37
N ILE A 189 11.72 0.71 17.84
CA ILE A 189 12.77 -0.27 17.52
C ILE A 189 14.02 -0.03 18.36
N VAL A 190 14.67 -1.11 18.76
CA VAL A 190 15.92 -1.10 19.54
C VAL A 190 16.95 -1.96 18.82
N ASP A 191 18.16 -1.44 18.63
CA ASP A 191 19.22 -2.13 17.89
C ASP A 191 20.62 -1.89 18.50
N ASN A 192 21.56 -2.78 18.18
CA ASN A 192 22.97 -2.69 18.52
C ASN A 192 23.79 -1.88 17.51
N ASN A 193 23.22 -1.59 16.34
CA ASN A 193 23.82 -0.79 15.28
C ASN A 193 23.08 0.55 15.16
N TYR A 194 23.74 1.53 14.53
CA TYR A 194 23.22 2.88 14.38
C TYR A 194 22.19 3.00 13.24
N ASP A 195 22.27 2.12 12.25
CA ASP A 195 21.44 2.18 11.04
C ASP A 195 20.10 1.46 11.18
N PHE A 196 19.88 0.70 12.25
CA PHE A 196 18.67 -0.09 12.48
C PHE A 196 18.33 -1.04 11.34
N SER A 197 19.33 -1.55 10.64
CA SER A 197 19.16 -2.51 9.54
C SER A 197 18.64 -3.86 10.03
N SER A 198 18.90 -4.23 11.29
CA SER A 198 18.55 -5.53 11.87
C SER A 198 18.08 -5.42 13.33
N PRO A 199 16.93 -4.77 13.59
CA PRO A 199 16.47 -4.49 14.96
C PRO A 199 16.41 -5.74 15.84
N GLU A 200 17.03 -5.68 17.02
CA GLU A 200 17.01 -6.77 18.01
C GLU A 200 15.66 -6.87 18.75
N ALA A 201 14.92 -5.77 18.83
CA ALA A 201 13.58 -5.73 19.43
C ALA A 201 12.70 -4.69 18.74
N ILE A 202 11.41 -5.03 18.61
CA ILE A 202 10.36 -4.22 18.00
C ILE A 202 9.17 -4.24 18.94
N TYR A 203 8.59 -3.06 19.21
CA TYR A 203 7.41 -2.89 20.05
C TYR A 203 6.40 -2.01 19.31
N ASP A 204 5.19 -2.53 19.06
CA ASP A 204 4.09 -1.72 18.56
C ASP A 204 3.67 -0.70 19.64
N LEU A 205 3.49 0.56 19.24
CA LEU A 205 3.09 1.63 20.15
C LEU A 205 1.58 1.74 20.23
N THR A 206 1.08 1.94 21.44
CA THR A 206 -0.30 2.38 21.67
C THR A 206 -0.36 3.90 21.70
N ILE A 207 -1.18 4.51 20.84
CA ILE A 207 -1.31 5.97 20.73
C ILE A 207 -2.62 6.43 21.38
N VAL A 208 -2.52 7.36 22.33
CA VAL A 208 -3.67 8.05 22.96
C VAL A 208 -3.42 9.55 22.93
N GLY A 209 -4.23 10.29 22.16
CA GLY A 209 -3.96 11.71 21.91
C GLY A 209 -2.63 11.87 21.14
N SER A 210 -1.71 12.68 21.67
CA SER A 210 -0.36 12.84 21.11
C SER A 210 0.68 11.90 21.74
N ILE A 211 0.29 11.00 22.65
CA ILE A 211 1.25 10.17 23.38
C ILE A 211 1.27 8.76 22.82
N ALA A 212 2.43 8.33 22.31
CA ALA A 212 2.70 6.95 21.90
C ALA A 212 3.42 6.21 23.02
N THR A 213 2.98 5.00 23.38
CA THR A 213 3.50 4.23 24.52
C THR A 213 3.88 2.81 24.12
N ALA A 214 5.08 2.38 24.52
CA ALA A 214 5.47 0.96 24.59
C ALA A 214 5.70 0.59 26.06
N THR A 215 5.12 -0.52 26.50
CA THR A 215 5.31 -1.04 27.87
C THR A 215 6.24 -2.23 27.86
N ASN A 216 6.86 -2.52 29.01
CA ASN A 216 7.75 -3.68 29.18
C ASN A 216 8.92 -3.72 28.17
N VAL A 217 9.43 -2.55 27.79
CA VAL A 217 10.56 -2.39 26.86
C VAL A 217 11.85 -2.77 27.57
N ARG A 218 12.64 -3.65 26.96
CA ARG A 218 13.97 -4.00 27.44
C ARG A 218 15.04 -3.21 26.71
N LEU A 219 15.70 -2.30 27.42
CA LEU A 219 16.85 -1.55 26.91
C LEU A 219 18.16 -2.15 27.43
N ASN A 220 18.85 -2.91 26.57
CA ASN A 220 20.19 -3.41 26.89
C ASN A 220 21.23 -2.28 26.83
N GLN A 221 22.41 -2.51 27.41
CA GLN A 221 23.49 -1.53 27.38
C GLN A 221 23.93 -1.20 25.95
N ASN A 222 24.30 0.06 25.71
CA ASN A 222 24.86 0.55 24.45
C ASN A 222 23.96 0.29 23.24
N ARG A 223 22.64 0.36 23.43
CA ARG A 223 21.65 0.22 22.35
C ARG A 223 21.23 1.57 21.81
N TYR A 224 20.90 1.59 20.53
CA TYR A 224 20.19 2.67 19.90
C TYR A 224 18.69 2.36 19.94
N PHE A 225 17.86 3.38 19.99
CA PHE A 225 16.44 3.24 19.70
C PHE A 225 15.93 4.41 18.87
N THR A 226 14.87 4.16 18.11
CA THR A 226 14.15 5.17 17.33
C THR A 226 12.71 4.70 17.05
N LEU A 227 11.93 5.53 16.38
CA LEU A 227 10.60 5.17 15.88
C LEU A 227 10.70 4.66 14.44
N ARG A 228 9.94 3.61 14.14
CA ARG A 228 9.83 2.98 12.83
C ARG A 228 8.37 2.93 12.41
N TYR A 229 8.17 3.03 11.11
CA TYR A 229 6.89 2.80 10.47
C TYR A 229 7.08 1.89 9.24
N VAL A 230 6.17 0.96 9.01
CA VAL A 230 6.20 0.04 7.86
C VAL A 230 5.05 0.40 6.93
N ASP A 231 5.37 0.81 5.71
CA ASP A 231 4.37 1.23 4.72
C ASP A 231 4.38 0.38 3.45
N GLU A 232 5.49 -0.31 3.17
CA GLU A 232 5.63 -1.09 1.95
C GLU A 232 6.24 -2.48 2.17
N ILE A 233 5.75 -3.42 1.36
CA ILE A 233 6.35 -4.71 1.06
C ILE A 233 7.20 -4.51 -0.18
N VAL A 234 8.46 -4.97 -0.15
CA VAL A 234 9.38 -4.79 -1.27
C VAL A 234 9.91 -6.12 -1.76
N ARG A 235 9.90 -6.32 -3.08
CA ARG A 235 10.65 -7.37 -3.78
C ARG A 235 11.84 -6.74 -4.49
N ASP A 236 13.05 -6.91 -3.95
CA ASP A 236 14.29 -6.28 -4.44
C ASP A 236 15.02 -7.07 -5.54
N GLY A 237 14.53 -8.27 -5.86
CA GLY A 237 15.14 -9.22 -6.81
C GLY A 237 15.77 -10.43 -6.12
N SER A 238 16.17 -10.30 -4.86
CA SER A 238 16.72 -11.39 -4.04
C SER A 238 15.71 -11.86 -2.99
N SER A 239 15.15 -10.93 -2.22
CA SER A 239 14.32 -11.19 -1.05
C SER A 239 12.98 -10.47 -1.12
N TYR A 240 12.05 -10.84 -0.23
CA TYR A 240 10.91 -9.99 0.11
C TYR A 240 11.15 -9.38 1.50
N TYR A 241 10.60 -8.19 1.71
CA TYR A 241 10.63 -7.47 2.98
C TYR A 241 9.20 -7.11 3.39
N ASN A 242 8.96 -7.11 4.70
CA ASN A 242 7.78 -6.54 5.36
C ASN A 242 6.40 -7.15 5.06
N GLY A 243 6.28 -8.15 4.19
CA GLY A 243 5.02 -8.90 4.01
C GLY A 243 4.78 -9.91 5.12
N SER A 244 3.52 -10.34 5.27
CA SER A 244 3.11 -11.29 6.30
C SER A 244 3.21 -12.76 5.87
N GLY A 245 3.39 -13.00 4.58
CA GLY A 245 3.52 -14.32 3.99
C GLY A 245 4.88 -14.97 4.20
N VAL A 246 5.05 -16.15 3.60
CA VAL A 246 6.30 -16.93 3.69
C VAL A 246 7.48 -16.12 3.15
N ALA A 247 8.57 -16.08 3.92
CA ALA A 247 9.77 -15.29 3.60
C ALA A 247 9.48 -13.78 3.39
N ASN A 248 8.47 -13.25 4.09
CA ASN A 248 7.98 -11.87 4.02
C ASN A 248 7.35 -11.47 2.67
N ALA A 249 6.91 -12.43 1.87
CA ALA A 249 6.11 -12.16 0.67
C ALA A 249 4.74 -11.54 1.06
N PRO A 250 4.05 -10.84 0.15
CA PRO A 250 2.70 -10.37 0.40
C PRO A 250 1.72 -11.54 0.57
N ASP A 251 0.71 -11.36 1.43
CA ASP A 251 -0.44 -12.26 1.58
C ASP A 251 -1.77 -11.47 1.65
N ASN A 252 -2.87 -12.14 2.02
CA ASN A 252 -4.20 -11.55 2.09
C ASN A 252 -4.49 -10.75 3.38
N THR A 253 -3.48 -10.50 4.22
CA THR A 253 -3.61 -9.71 5.46
C THR A 253 -2.88 -8.36 5.37
N ASN A 254 -2.31 -8.02 4.21
CA ASN A 254 -1.46 -6.87 4.01
C ASN A 254 -2.18 -5.63 3.41
N ALA A 255 -3.50 -5.51 3.60
CA ALA A 255 -4.33 -4.44 3.04
C ALA A 255 -3.86 -3.01 3.39
N CYS A 256 -3.05 -2.84 4.43
CA CYS A 256 -2.48 -1.55 4.83
C CYS A 256 -1.21 -1.14 4.07
N LEU A 257 -0.54 -2.09 3.42
CA LEU A 257 0.79 -1.89 2.87
C LEU A 257 0.73 -1.73 1.35
N LYS A 258 1.62 -0.91 0.82
CA LYS A 258 1.94 -0.89 -0.61
C LYS A 258 2.80 -2.09 -0.96
N PHE A 259 2.62 -2.70 -2.13
CA PHE A 259 3.53 -3.72 -2.64
C PHE A 259 4.35 -3.21 -3.83
N THR A 260 5.67 -3.14 -3.65
CA THR A 260 6.63 -2.63 -4.63
C THR A 260 7.49 -3.76 -5.19
N VAL A 261 7.48 -3.96 -6.50
CA VAL A 261 8.43 -4.82 -7.22
C VAL A 261 9.50 -3.94 -7.87
N LYS A 262 10.75 -4.08 -7.40
CA LYS A 262 11.88 -3.24 -7.84
C LYS A 262 12.28 -3.50 -9.28
N SER A 263 12.99 -2.53 -9.86
CA SER A 263 13.54 -2.63 -11.20
C SER A 263 14.38 -3.91 -11.39
N GLY A 264 14.07 -4.67 -12.44
CA GLY A 264 14.74 -5.94 -12.77
C GLY A 264 14.35 -7.12 -11.86
N ALA A 265 13.56 -6.90 -10.81
CA ALA A 265 13.10 -7.96 -9.93
C ALA A 265 11.94 -8.75 -10.56
N VAL A 266 11.91 -10.06 -10.31
CA VAL A 266 10.76 -10.92 -10.65
C VAL A 266 10.10 -11.38 -9.35
N SER A 267 8.78 -11.21 -9.30
CA SER A 267 7.89 -11.67 -8.23
C SER A 267 6.94 -12.72 -8.80
N ASN A 268 6.90 -13.91 -8.21
CA ASN A 268 5.94 -14.96 -8.56
C ASN A 268 5.04 -15.22 -7.35
N ILE A 269 3.77 -14.84 -7.46
CA ILE A 269 2.79 -14.91 -6.38
C ILE A 269 1.87 -16.12 -6.63
N ASN A 270 1.92 -17.08 -5.71
CA ASN A 270 1.18 -18.34 -5.76
C ASN A 270 0.09 -18.45 -4.67
N ALA A 271 -0.36 -17.31 -4.17
CA ALA A 271 -1.42 -17.18 -3.17
C ALA A 271 -2.24 -15.92 -3.46
N ASN A 272 -3.44 -15.85 -2.88
CA ASN A 272 -4.21 -14.62 -2.89
C ASN A 272 -3.49 -13.55 -2.05
N ILE A 273 -3.39 -12.34 -2.58
CA ILE A 273 -2.78 -11.20 -1.89
C ILE A 273 -3.75 -10.02 -1.88
N HIS A 274 -3.76 -9.29 -0.76
CA HIS A 274 -4.56 -8.08 -0.57
C HIS A 274 -3.66 -6.99 -0.02
N VAL A 275 -3.50 -5.92 -0.79
CA VAL A 275 -2.59 -4.80 -0.49
C VAL A 275 -3.28 -3.47 -0.75
N ARG A 276 -2.77 -2.40 -0.14
CA ARG A 276 -3.31 -1.05 -0.33
C ARG A 276 -3.12 -0.55 -1.76
N SER A 277 -1.89 -0.65 -2.26
CA SER A 277 -1.51 -0.21 -3.60
C SER A 277 -0.39 -1.10 -4.14
N VAL A 278 -0.19 -1.05 -5.46
CA VAL A 278 0.90 -1.79 -6.12
C VAL A 278 1.75 -0.82 -6.92
N GLU A 279 3.07 -0.99 -6.86
CA GLU A 279 4.02 -0.35 -7.78
C GLU A 279 4.93 -1.39 -8.41
N ILE A 280 4.97 -1.42 -9.74
CA ILE A 280 5.94 -2.19 -10.50
C ILE A 280 6.88 -1.22 -11.17
N GLU A 281 8.12 -1.13 -10.69
CA GLU A 281 9.15 -0.28 -11.28
C GLU A 281 9.55 -0.77 -12.69
N THR A 282 10.16 0.11 -13.49
CA THR A 282 10.61 -0.22 -14.84
C THR A 282 11.49 -1.48 -14.88
N GLY A 283 11.10 -2.45 -15.70
CA GLY A 283 11.79 -3.74 -15.81
C GLY A 283 11.49 -4.74 -14.68
N GLY A 284 10.74 -4.35 -13.65
CA GLY A 284 10.17 -5.27 -12.68
C GLY A 284 9.03 -6.10 -13.29
N VAL A 285 8.87 -7.35 -12.82
CA VAL A 285 7.85 -8.28 -13.31
C VAL A 285 7.10 -8.90 -12.13
N LEU A 286 5.77 -8.74 -12.12
CA LEU A 286 4.88 -9.41 -11.19
C LEU A 286 4.05 -10.46 -11.92
N ASN A 287 4.22 -11.73 -11.57
CA ASN A 287 3.40 -12.83 -12.07
C ASN A 287 2.42 -13.25 -10.98
N ILE A 288 1.12 -13.09 -11.22
CA ILE A 288 0.08 -13.71 -10.41
C ILE A 288 -0.22 -15.07 -11.06
N LEU A 289 0.13 -16.14 -10.36
CA LEU A 289 0.00 -17.49 -10.89
C LEU A 289 -1.47 -17.93 -10.95
N ASN A 290 -1.75 -18.90 -11.82
CA ASN A 290 -3.08 -19.44 -12.09
C ASN A 290 -3.96 -19.62 -10.84
N GLY A 291 -5.17 -19.06 -10.90
CA GLY A 291 -6.19 -19.19 -9.86
C GLY A 291 -5.98 -18.34 -8.61
N ASN A 292 -4.99 -17.43 -8.61
CA ASN A 292 -4.76 -16.51 -7.50
C ASN A 292 -5.29 -15.10 -7.78
N LEU A 293 -5.68 -14.41 -6.71
CA LEU A 293 -6.21 -13.06 -6.72
C LEU A 293 -5.14 -12.05 -6.26
N LEU A 294 -4.98 -10.98 -7.02
CA LEU A 294 -4.40 -9.72 -6.57
C LEU A 294 -5.54 -8.74 -6.26
N GLN A 295 -5.73 -8.41 -4.99
CA GLN A 295 -6.71 -7.43 -4.54
C GLN A 295 -6.00 -6.14 -4.11
N VAL A 296 -6.48 -5.00 -4.61
CA VAL A 296 -5.86 -3.69 -4.37
C VAL A 296 -6.93 -2.67 -3.97
N ASP A 297 -6.73 -1.90 -2.91
CA ASP A 297 -7.74 -0.92 -2.44
C ASP A 297 -7.57 0.48 -3.04
N ASN A 298 -6.43 0.76 -3.67
CA ASN A 298 -6.07 2.07 -4.23
C ASN A 298 -5.38 1.89 -5.60
N GLU A 299 -4.40 2.74 -5.91
CA GLU A 299 -3.71 2.76 -7.20
C GLU A 299 -2.87 1.51 -7.51
N VAL A 300 -2.84 1.14 -8.78
CA VAL A 300 -1.84 0.24 -9.38
C VAL A 300 -0.97 1.06 -10.34
N VAL A 301 0.29 1.27 -9.96
CA VAL A 301 1.30 1.98 -10.76
C VAL A 301 2.15 0.97 -11.52
N VAL A 302 2.00 0.90 -12.84
CA VAL A 302 2.66 -0.10 -13.70
C VAL A 302 3.67 0.57 -14.61
N ASN A 303 4.96 0.56 -14.24
CA ASN A 303 6.08 0.94 -15.13
C ASN A 303 6.82 -0.28 -15.70
N GLY A 304 6.75 -1.43 -15.02
CA GLY A 304 7.23 -2.73 -15.51
C GLY A 304 6.12 -3.57 -16.13
N THR A 305 5.97 -4.83 -15.69
CA THR A 305 4.94 -5.74 -16.22
C THR A 305 4.21 -6.50 -15.11
N ILE A 306 2.88 -6.58 -15.21
CA ILE A 306 2.04 -7.52 -14.44
C ILE A 306 1.55 -8.60 -15.40
N ASN A 307 1.68 -9.88 -15.05
CA ASN A 307 1.13 -10.99 -15.81
C ASN A 307 0.09 -11.72 -14.96
N LEU A 308 -1.16 -11.71 -15.43
CA LEU A 308 -2.21 -12.54 -14.88
C LEU A 308 -2.23 -13.85 -15.66
N LEU A 309 -1.77 -14.93 -15.04
CA LEU A 309 -1.65 -16.23 -15.69
C LEU A 309 -2.91 -17.06 -15.46
N GLY A 310 -3.43 -17.69 -16.52
CA GLY A 310 -4.64 -18.52 -16.43
C GLY A 310 -5.82 -17.76 -15.83
N GLU A 311 -6.42 -18.33 -14.77
CA GLU A 311 -7.57 -17.78 -14.05
C GLU A 311 -7.19 -16.74 -12.98
N ALA A 312 -5.98 -16.18 -13.03
CA ALA A 312 -5.57 -15.11 -12.12
C ALA A 312 -6.37 -13.83 -12.40
N GLN A 313 -6.63 -13.06 -11.34
CA GLN A 313 -7.45 -11.84 -11.43
C GLN A 313 -6.83 -10.68 -10.67
N LEU A 314 -7.10 -9.46 -11.15
CA LEU A 314 -6.87 -8.20 -10.45
C LEU A 314 -8.22 -7.57 -10.10
N ILE A 315 -8.52 -7.48 -8.80
CA ILE A 315 -9.68 -6.76 -8.27
C ILE A 315 -9.21 -5.47 -7.62
N GLN A 316 -9.85 -4.35 -7.98
CA GLN A 316 -9.58 -3.04 -7.39
C GLN A 316 -10.82 -2.54 -6.63
N ASN A 317 -10.66 -2.28 -5.32
CA ASN A 317 -11.75 -1.90 -4.42
C ASN A 317 -11.83 -0.37 -4.23
N HIS A 318 -11.90 0.39 -5.32
CA HIS A 318 -12.18 1.83 -5.25
C HIS A 318 -13.29 2.21 -6.21
N THR A 319 -13.84 3.40 -6.00
CA THR A 319 -14.94 3.96 -6.79
C THR A 319 -14.48 5.20 -7.55
N GLY A 320 -15.21 5.60 -8.58
CA GLY A 320 -14.91 6.82 -9.34
C GLY A 320 -13.96 6.59 -10.49
N THR A 321 -13.15 7.59 -10.82
CA THR A 321 -12.23 7.53 -11.95
C THR A 321 -11.04 6.61 -11.68
N THR A 322 -10.40 6.16 -12.76
CA THR A 322 -9.14 5.40 -12.70
C THR A 322 -8.12 6.03 -11.75
N LEU A 323 -7.50 5.21 -10.92
CA LEU A 323 -6.34 5.54 -10.09
C LEU A 323 -5.06 4.93 -10.67
N ASN A 324 -5.19 4.06 -11.68
CA ASN A 324 -4.08 3.38 -12.30
C ASN A 324 -3.23 4.32 -13.16
N SER A 325 -1.93 4.08 -13.18
CA SER A 325 -0.98 4.90 -13.95
C SER A 325 0.27 4.12 -14.34
N GLY A 326 1.16 4.74 -15.11
CA GLY A 326 2.47 4.20 -15.49
C GLY A 326 2.62 3.95 -17.00
N GLY A 327 3.84 3.62 -17.42
CA GLY A 327 4.21 3.39 -18.83
C GLY A 327 4.41 1.92 -19.23
N GLY A 328 4.16 0.99 -18.31
CA GLY A 328 4.30 -0.45 -18.48
C GLY A 328 3.02 -1.12 -18.96
N SER A 329 2.82 -2.40 -18.62
CA SER A 329 1.60 -3.12 -18.99
C SER A 329 1.22 -4.26 -18.05
N LEU A 330 -0.08 -4.52 -17.93
CA LEU A 330 -0.67 -5.77 -17.52
C LEU A 330 -0.94 -6.65 -18.75
N THR A 331 -0.70 -7.95 -18.64
CA THR A 331 -1.11 -8.95 -19.63
C THR A 331 -2.23 -9.83 -19.10
N GLN A 332 -3.23 -10.03 -19.93
CA GLN A 332 -4.38 -10.90 -19.66
C GLN A 332 -4.64 -11.81 -20.88
N PRO A 333 -4.24 -13.08 -20.81
CA PRO A 333 -4.63 -14.08 -21.79
C PRO A 333 -6.14 -14.35 -21.73
N GLN A 334 -6.76 -14.56 -22.89
CA GLN A 334 -8.15 -14.96 -23.09
C GLN A 334 -8.27 -15.92 -24.27
N GLN A 335 -9.36 -16.69 -24.33
CA GLN A 335 -9.60 -17.68 -25.38
C GLN A 335 -10.89 -17.38 -26.14
N GLY A 336 -10.81 -17.35 -27.47
CA GLY A 336 -11.97 -17.21 -28.34
C GLY A 336 -12.10 -18.38 -29.32
N SER A 337 -13.29 -18.57 -29.88
CA SER A 337 -13.53 -19.53 -30.97
C SER A 337 -12.59 -19.26 -32.14
N ALA A 338 -11.91 -20.31 -32.61
CA ALA A 338 -11.06 -20.25 -33.79
C ALA A 338 -11.85 -20.31 -35.11
N SER A 339 -13.16 -20.53 -35.10
CA SER A 339 -13.95 -20.76 -36.32
C SER A 339 -13.94 -19.58 -37.28
N PHE A 340 -13.74 -19.86 -38.57
CA PHE A 340 -13.94 -18.91 -39.67
C PHE A 340 -15.41 -18.55 -39.93
N TYR A 341 -16.34 -18.99 -39.11
CA TYR A 341 -17.75 -18.64 -39.28
C TYR A 341 -18.32 -17.98 -38.03
N ASN A 342 -17.56 -18.01 -36.92
CA ASN A 342 -18.01 -17.52 -35.64
C ASN A 342 -17.33 -16.20 -35.25
N TYR A 343 -18.09 -15.36 -34.58
CA TYR A 343 -17.69 -14.09 -34.00
C TYR A 343 -17.50 -14.26 -32.51
N ASN A 344 -16.35 -13.80 -32.03
CA ASN A 344 -16.11 -13.60 -30.62
C ASN A 344 -16.55 -12.18 -30.26
N TYR A 345 -17.21 -12.05 -29.11
CA TYR A 345 -17.70 -10.78 -28.58
C TYR A 345 -16.81 -10.42 -27.40
N TRP A 346 -16.10 -9.30 -27.51
CA TRP A 346 -15.06 -8.90 -26.57
C TRP A 346 -15.25 -7.46 -26.09
N SER A 347 -14.76 -7.18 -24.90
CA SER A 347 -14.33 -5.86 -24.46
C SER A 347 -12.92 -5.97 -23.90
N SER A 348 -12.14 -4.88 -23.94
CA SER A 348 -10.76 -4.92 -23.46
C SER A 348 -10.70 -4.77 -21.94
N PRO A 349 -9.99 -5.64 -21.20
CA PRO A 349 -9.74 -5.50 -19.76
C PRO A 349 -8.65 -4.45 -19.43
N VAL A 350 -8.03 -3.89 -20.46
CA VAL A 350 -6.89 -2.96 -20.38
C VAL A 350 -7.07 -1.80 -21.36
N ASN A 351 -6.31 -0.73 -21.17
CA ASN A 351 -6.28 0.43 -22.05
C ASN A 351 -4.85 0.94 -22.30
N VAL A 352 -4.73 1.83 -23.28
CA VAL A 352 -3.54 2.62 -23.60
C VAL A 352 -3.99 4.08 -23.63
N GLY A 353 -3.78 4.81 -22.53
CA GLY A 353 -4.18 6.22 -22.42
C GLY A 353 -5.70 6.43 -22.41
N GLY A 354 -6.45 5.53 -21.76
CA GLY A 354 -7.91 5.60 -21.61
C GLY A 354 -8.72 5.06 -22.80
N ILE A 355 -8.06 4.55 -23.83
CA ILE A 355 -8.68 3.92 -25.00
C ILE A 355 -8.02 2.56 -25.29
N TRP A 356 -8.65 1.73 -26.11
CA TRP A 356 -8.01 0.52 -26.63
C TRP A 356 -8.33 0.32 -28.11
N GLN A 357 -7.45 -0.34 -28.86
CA GLN A 357 -7.63 -0.61 -30.28
C GLN A 357 -7.47 -2.11 -30.51
N VAL A 358 -8.32 -2.70 -31.38
CA VAL A 358 -8.25 -4.13 -31.72
C VAL A 358 -6.87 -4.53 -32.29
N GLY A 359 -6.19 -3.58 -32.93
CA GLY A 359 -4.82 -3.74 -33.43
C GLY A 359 -3.75 -3.89 -32.35
N TYR A 360 -4.07 -3.73 -31.05
CA TYR A 360 -3.17 -4.03 -29.94
C TYR A 360 -3.25 -5.47 -29.45
N LEU A 361 -4.17 -6.27 -29.99
CA LEU A 361 -4.31 -7.66 -29.58
C LEU A 361 -3.06 -8.46 -29.97
N GLU A 362 -2.58 -9.27 -29.03
CA GLU A 362 -1.40 -10.09 -29.22
C GLU A 362 -1.74 -11.58 -29.24
N ASP A 363 -0.83 -12.38 -29.80
CA ASP A 363 -0.70 -13.81 -29.53
C ASP A 363 0.67 -14.08 -28.87
N ALA A 364 1.03 -15.35 -28.68
CA ALA A 364 2.32 -15.72 -28.09
C ALA A 364 3.55 -15.25 -28.89
N ALA A 365 3.41 -14.91 -30.17
CA ALA A 365 4.47 -14.41 -31.04
C ALA A 365 4.50 -12.88 -31.14
N GLY A 366 3.50 -12.16 -30.61
CA GLY A 366 3.44 -10.69 -30.55
C GLY A 366 2.15 -10.12 -31.10
N VAL A 367 2.18 -8.85 -31.53
CA VAL A 367 0.99 -8.14 -32.04
C VAL A 367 0.46 -8.81 -33.31
N ILE A 368 -0.83 -9.13 -33.30
CA ILE A 368 -1.53 -9.84 -34.37
C ILE A 368 -1.57 -8.98 -35.64
N ASN A 369 -1.38 -9.65 -36.79
CA ASN A 369 -1.51 -9.01 -38.09
C ASN A 369 -2.99 -8.88 -38.50
N PHE A 370 -3.33 -7.82 -39.23
CA PHE A 370 -4.67 -7.66 -39.79
C PHE A 370 -4.64 -7.49 -41.30
N SER A 371 -5.53 -8.19 -42.00
CA SER A 371 -5.69 -8.10 -43.45
C SER A 371 -7.17 -7.91 -43.83
N ASN A 372 -7.43 -7.36 -45.02
CA ASN A 372 -8.79 -7.16 -45.52
C ASN A 372 -9.37 -8.42 -46.21
N THR A 373 -8.76 -9.60 -46.02
CA THR A 373 -9.27 -10.87 -46.55
C THR A 373 -10.49 -11.32 -45.78
N LEU A 374 -11.28 -12.23 -46.35
CA LEU A 374 -12.49 -12.76 -45.69
C LEU A 374 -12.18 -13.61 -44.45
N ASN A 375 -11.05 -14.29 -44.44
CA ASN A 375 -10.63 -15.19 -43.36
C ASN A 375 -9.29 -14.73 -42.81
N GLY A 376 -9.04 -15.07 -41.55
CA GLY A 376 -7.69 -15.02 -40.97
C GLY A 376 -6.80 -16.14 -41.53
N ASP A 377 -5.56 -16.13 -41.09
CA ASP A 377 -4.55 -17.13 -41.39
C ASP A 377 -3.76 -17.44 -40.09
N ALA A 378 -4.09 -18.55 -39.46
CA ALA A 378 -3.42 -19.04 -38.26
C ALA A 378 -2.04 -19.66 -38.52
N SER A 379 -1.60 -19.76 -39.79
CA SER A 379 -0.27 -20.28 -40.14
C SER A 379 0.83 -19.23 -40.10
N THR A 380 0.48 -17.94 -40.04
CA THR A 380 1.46 -16.86 -39.88
C THR A 380 1.90 -16.73 -38.42
N SER A 381 3.04 -16.07 -38.17
CA SER A 381 3.58 -15.83 -36.83
C SER A 381 4.08 -14.38 -36.70
N PRO A 382 3.39 -13.49 -35.97
CA PRO A 382 2.07 -13.66 -35.33
C PRO A 382 0.95 -14.02 -36.32
N ILE A 383 -0.16 -14.57 -35.82
CA ILE A 383 -1.32 -14.92 -36.66
C ILE A 383 -1.89 -13.69 -37.39
N THR A 384 -2.63 -13.93 -38.46
CA THR A 384 -3.34 -12.88 -39.20
C THR A 384 -4.84 -13.00 -38.99
N LEU A 385 -5.52 -11.93 -38.58
CA LEU A 385 -6.97 -11.87 -38.48
C LEU A 385 -7.58 -10.98 -39.57
N SER A 386 -8.86 -11.22 -39.85
CA SER A 386 -9.60 -10.40 -40.81
C SER A 386 -10.08 -9.10 -40.20
N SER A 387 -9.64 -7.97 -40.76
CA SER A 387 -10.17 -6.64 -40.39
C SER A 387 -11.56 -6.38 -40.97
N LYS A 388 -12.04 -7.20 -41.91
CA LYS A 388 -13.36 -7.05 -42.54
C LYS A 388 -14.51 -7.34 -41.59
N TRP A 389 -14.27 -8.11 -40.54
CA TRP A 389 -15.29 -8.61 -39.61
C TRP A 389 -15.25 -7.98 -38.22
N LEU A 390 -14.63 -6.80 -38.12
CA LEU A 390 -14.61 -5.99 -36.91
C LEU A 390 -15.79 -5.01 -36.87
N TYR A 391 -16.62 -5.10 -35.85
CA TYR A 391 -17.78 -4.21 -35.65
C TYR A 391 -18.02 -3.94 -34.17
N SER A 392 -18.69 -2.83 -33.87
CA SER A 392 -19.35 -2.55 -32.59
C SER A 392 -20.85 -2.36 -32.82
N PHE A 393 -21.65 -2.35 -31.76
CA PHE A 393 -23.11 -2.19 -31.87
C PHE A 393 -23.66 -1.21 -30.85
N ASN A 394 -24.42 -0.23 -31.35
CA ASN A 394 -25.27 0.67 -30.57
C ASN A 394 -26.40 1.10 -31.49
N GLY A 395 -27.54 0.42 -31.42
CA GLY A 395 -28.59 0.56 -32.42
C GLY A 395 -29.86 -0.16 -32.05
N THR A 396 -30.91 0.04 -32.83
CA THR A 396 -32.22 -0.59 -32.58
C THR A 396 -32.13 -2.12 -32.63
N THR A 397 -32.84 -2.78 -31.72
CA THR A 397 -32.86 -4.24 -31.62
C THR A 397 -33.16 -4.92 -32.95
N ASN A 398 -32.40 -5.98 -33.27
CA ASN A 398 -32.51 -6.76 -34.50
C ASN A 398 -32.30 -5.99 -35.82
N ASP A 399 -31.76 -4.76 -35.78
CA ASP A 399 -31.42 -4.02 -37.01
C ASP A 399 -29.95 -4.21 -37.39
N TYR A 400 -29.73 -5.14 -38.33
CA TYR A 400 -28.41 -5.46 -38.85
C TYR A 400 -27.70 -4.29 -39.55
N SER A 401 -28.44 -3.27 -39.99
CA SER A 401 -27.84 -2.08 -40.61
C SER A 401 -27.17 -1.13 -39.61
N GLN A 402 -27.47 -1.29 -38.31
CA GLN A 402 -26.92 -0.47 -37.23
C GLN A 402 -25.55 -0.94 -36.74
N TRP A 403 -25.03 -2.07 -37.24
CA TRP A 403 -23.66 -2.50 -36.91
C TRP A 403 -22.64 -1.47 -37.41
N ILE A 404 -21.84 -0.97 -36.47
CA ILE A 404 -20.87 0.08 -36.75
C ILE A 404 -19.56 -0.56 -37.13
N LYS A 405 -19.14 -0.38 -38.38
CA LYS A 405 -17.86 -0.88 -38.87
C LYS A 405 -16.71 -0.20 -38.12
N ILE A 406 -15.82 -1.00 -37.55
CA ILE A 406 -14.57 -0.51 -36.96
C ILE A 406 -13.35 -1.06 -37.71
N SER A 407 -12.19 -0.43 -37.50
CA SER A 407 -10.90 -0.87 -38.01
C SER A 407 -10.00 -1.33 -36.85
N PRO A 408 -8.86 -1.97 -37.14
CA PRO A 408 -7.86 -2.29 -36.11
C PRO A 408 -7.34 -1.05 -35.36
N THR A 409 -7.53 0.15 -35.90
CA THR A 409 -7.07 1.43 -35.30
C THR A 409 -8.21 2.28 -34.75
N THR A 410 -9.44 1.74 -34.70
CA THR A 410 -10.56 2.47 -34.08
C THR A 410 -10.36 2.50 -32.57
N ASN A 411 -10.41 3.70 -31.98
CA ASN A 411 -10.37 3.87 -30.53
C ASN A 411 -11.70 3.38 -29.92
N LEU A 412 -11.60 2.38 -29.07
CA LEU A 412 -12.68 1.86 -28.26
C LEU A 412 -12.51 2.34 -26.83
N LEU A 413 -13.59 2.83 -26.22
CA LEU A 413 -13.60 3.15 -24.80
C LEU A 413 -13.71 1.85 -23.98
N PRO A 414 -13.23 1.82 -22.72
CA PRO A 414 -13.55 0.73 -21.82
C PRO A 414 -15.06 0.46 -21.74
N ALA A 415 -15.45 -0.80 -21.63
CA ALA A 415 -16.82 -1.31 -21.67
C ALA A 415 -17.55 -1.14 -23.02
N GLN A 416 -16.90 -0.59 -24.05
CA GLN A 416 -17.40 -0.71 -25.42
C GLN A 416 -17.01 -2.08 -25.97
N GLY A 417 -18.01 -2.87 -26.37
CA GLY A 417 -17.78 -4.19 -26.94
C GLY A 417 -17.53 -4.14 -28.44
N PHE A 418 -16.85 -5.16 -28.94
CA PHE A 418 -16.59 -5.36 -30.37
C PHE A 418 -16.68 -6.84 -30.74
N THR A 419 -16.95 -7.10 -32.01
CA THR A 419 -16.91 -8.44 -32.58
C THR A 419 -15.60 -8.67 -33.33
N MET A 420 -15.09 -9.88 -33.26
CA MET A 420 -13.95 -10.31 -34.06
C MET A 420 -14.10 -11.78 -34.46
N LYS A 421 -13.85 -12.04 -35.73
CA LYS A 421 -13.91 -13.39 -36.29
C LYS A 421 -12.75 -14.28 -35.81
N GLY A 422 -12.97 -15.59 -35.71
CA GLY A 422 -11.93 -16.56 -35.37
C GLY A 422 -10.77 -16.64 -36.37
N SER A 423 -9.64 -17.15 -35.88
CA SER A 423 -8.35 -17.20 -36.61
C SER A 423 -8.25 -18.27 -37.68
N GLY A 424 -9.08 -19.32 -37.62
CA GLY A 424 -8.96 -20.53 -38.42
C GLY A 424 -7.96 -21.55 -37.88
N ALA A 425 -7.52 -21.41 -36.62
CA ALA A 425 -6.66 -22.38 -35.98
C ALA A 425 -7.29 -23.79 -35.96
N THR A 426 -6.44 -24.81 -35.93
CA THR A 426 -6.86 -26.22 -35.88
C THR A 426 -7.39 -26.63 -34.50
N THR A 427 -7.01 -25.90 -33.45
CA THR A 427 -7.59 -25.98 -32.12
C THR A 427 -8.98 -25.33 -32.09
N ALA A 428 -9.87 -25.79 -31.21
CA ALA A 428 -11.20 -25.21 -31.09
C ALA A 428 -11.15 -23.72 -30.70
N ASN A 429 -10.18 -23.36 -29.86
CA ASN A 429 -9.97 -22.00 -29.38
C ASN A 429 -8.63 -21.45 -29.86
N GLN A 430 -8.60 -20.14 -30.06
CA GLN A 430 -7.43 -19.32 -30.25
C GLN A 430 -7.14 -18.56 -28.96
N GLU A 431 -5.88 -18.57 -28.54
CA GLU A 431 -5.40 -17.75 -27.42
C GLU A 431 -5.06 -16.34 -27.93
N TYR A 432 -5.51 -15.35 -27.18
CA TYR A 432 -5.28 -13.93 -27.40
C TYR A 432 -4.75 -13.30 -26.11
N ILE A 433 -3.89 -12.31 -26.22
CA ILE A 433 -3.32 -11.59 -25.08
C ILE A 433 -3.73 -10.13 -25.19
N PHE A 434 -4.49 -9.67 -24.20
CA PHE A 434 -4.76 -8.25 -23.99
C PHE A 434 -3.59 -7.64 -23.20
N ARG A 435 -2.99 -6.57 -23.74
CA ARG A 435 -1.87 -5.85 -23.11
C ARG A 435 -2.18 -4.36 -23.01
N GLY A 436 -1.95 -3.78 -21.83
CA GLY A 436 -2.11 -2.35 -21.56
C GLY A 436 -2.13 -2.04 -20.07
N ILE A 437 -2.48 -0.83 -19.67
CA ILE A 437 -2.75 -0.48 -18.27
C ILE A 437 -4.10 -1.10 -17.87
N PRO A 438 -4.23 -1.75 -16.70
CA PRO A 438 -5.50 -2.33 -16.26
C PRO A 438 -6.59 -1.27 -16.14
N ASN A 439 -7.78 -1.62 -16.63
CA ASN A 439 -8.98 -0.82 -16.42
C ASN A 439 -9.50 -1.00 -14.99
N ASP A 440 -9.98 0.09 -14.42
CA ASP A 440 -10.51 0.22 -13.05
C ASP A 440 -11.53 1.37 -12.99
N GLY A 441 -12.28 1.44 -11.89
CA GLY A 441 -13.28 2.48 -11.66
C GLY A 441 -14.52 2.38 -12.54
N ASP A 442 -15.26 3.49 -12.62
CA ASP A 442 -16.59 3.56 -13.23
C ASP A 442 -16.54 4.01 -14.70
N TYR A 443 -17.24 3.31 -15.59
CA TYR A 443 -17.37 3.66 -17.02
C TYR A 443 -18.82 3.95 -17.40
N ASN A 444 -19.03 5.13 -17.98
CA ASN A 444 -20.36 5.60 -18.39
C ASN A 444 -20.48 5.65 -19.91
N HIS A 445 -21.59 5.10 -20.43
CA HIS A 445 -21.94 5.15 -21.85
C HIS A 445 -23.32 5.78 -22.02
N THR A 446 -23.46 6.63 -23.04
CA THR A 446 -24.78 7.18 -23.40
C THR A 446 -25.40 6.32 -24.49
N VAL A 447 -26.60 5.81 -24.23
CA VAL A 447 -27.35 4.94 -25.14
C VAL A 447 -28.76 5.50 -25.32
N THR A 448 -29.30 5.37 -26.53
CA THR A 448 -30.67 5.79 -26.86
C THR A 448 -31.67 4.74 -26.38
N ALA A 449 -32.78 5.17 -25.79
CA ALA A 449 -33.86 4.28 -25.41
C ALA A 449 -34.40 3.46 -26.59
N GLY A 450 -34.58 2.15 -26.36
CA GLY A 450 -34.98 1.18 -27.39
C GLY A 450 -33.83 0.64 -28.25
N ASN A 451 -32.58 1.03 -27.99
CA ASN A 451 -31.41 0.44 -28.63
C ASN A 451 -30.81 -0.67 -27.77
N ASP A 452 -30.26 -1.69 -28.42
CA ASP A 452 -29.27 -2.58 -27.79
C ASP A 452 -27.89 -1.93 -27.85
N PHE A 453 -27.09 -2.23 -26.84
CA PHE A 453 -25.69 -1.84 -26.77
C PHE A 453 -24.81 -3.08 -26.59
N LEU A 454 -23.81 -3.22 -27.46
CA LEU A 454 -22.77 -4.23 -27.27
C LEU A 454 -21.73 -3.70 -26.29
N THR A 455 -21.74 -4.27 -25.09
CA THR A 455 -20.76 -4.03 -24.03
C THR A 455 -19.93 -5.28 -23.77
N GLY A 456 -19.13 -5.27 -22.71
CA GLY A 456 -18.49 -6.46 -22.17
C GLY A 456 -17.83 -6.17 -20.83
N ASN A 457 -17.29 -7.20 -20.19
CA ASN A 457 -16.52 -7.02 -18.97
C ASN A 457 -15.22 -6.27 -19.27
N PRO A 458 -15.06 -5.01 -18.80
CA PRO A 458 -13.90 -4.20 -19.11
C PRO A 458 -12.77 -4.36 -18.09
N TYR A 459 -12.90 -5.24 -17.10
CA TYR A 459 -11.97 -5.33 -15.97
C TYR A 459 -11.09 -6.58 -16.07
N PRO A 460 -9.86 -6.56 -15.52
CA PRO A 460 -8.98 -7.73 -15.41
C PRO A 460 -9.40 -8.72 -14.29
N SER A 461 -10.70 -8.78 -14.00
CA SER A 461 -11.35 -9.70 -13.06
C SER A 461 -12.77 -10.00 -13.51
N ALA A 462 -13.40 -11.02 -12.93
CA ALA A 462 -14.78 -11.35 -13.28
C ALA A 462 -15.76 -10.26 -12.82
N LEU A 463 -16.68 -9.87 -13.69
CA LEU A 463 -17.70 -8.84 -13.41
C LEU A 463 -18.94 -9.48 -12.81
N ASP A 464 -19.43 -8.96 -11.68
CA ASP A 464 -20.67 -9.43 -11.05
C ASP A 464 -21.90 -8.96 -11.85
N ALA A 465 -22.59 -9.89 -12.52
CA ALA A 465 -23.76 -9.62 -13.33
C ALA A 465 -24.95 -9.13 -12.50
N ASP A 466 -25.13 -9.62 -11.27
CA ASP A 466 -26.22 -9.16 -10.40
C ASP A 466 -26.00 -7.69 -10.08
N GLN A 467 -24.78 -7.32 -9.68
CA GLN A 467 -24.42 -5.94 -9.37
C GLN A 467 -24.53 -5.03 -10.60
N PHE A 468 -24.02 -5.48 -11.76
CA PHE A 468 -24.17 -4.76 -13.03
C PHE A 468 -25.64 -4.46 -13.36
N ILE A 469 -26.53 -5.45 -13.23
CA ILE A 469 -27.97 -5.26 -13.51
C ILE A 469 -28.59 -4.32 -12.50
N ILE A 470 -28.27 -4.45 -11.21
CA ILE A 470 -28.80 -3.59 -10.14
C ILE A 470 -28.42 -2.13 -10.38
N ASP A 471 -27.16 -1.86 -10.68
CA ASP A 471 -26.64 -0.50 -10.87
C ASP A 471 -27.22 0.16 -12.12
N ASN A 472 -27.56 -0.63 -13.14
CA ASN A 472 -28.11 -0.16 -14.42
C ASN A 472 -29.63 -0.33 -14.55
N LEU A 473 -30.32 -0.88 -13.55
CA LEU A 473 -31.75 -1.17 -13.58
C LEU A 473 -32.65 0.03 -13.94
N PRO A 474 -32.30 1.29 -13.58
CA PRO A 474 -33.08 2.46 -14.01
C PRO A 474 -33.11 2.65 -15.53
N VAL A 475 -32.16 2.06 -16.27
CA VAL A 475 -31.96 2.33 -17.70
C VAL A 475 -31.95 1.09 -18.60
N ILE A 476 -31.78 -0.13 -18.07
CA ILE A 476 -31.82 -1.38 -18.86
C ILE A 476 -33.01 -2.27 -18.52
N ASP A 477 -33.43 -3.13 -19.45
CA ASP A 477 -34.58 -4.05 -19.29
C ASP A 477 -34.40 -5.12 -18.19
N GLY A 478 -33.17 -5.30 -17.70
CA GLY A 478 -32.81 -6.21 -16.62
C GLY A 478 -32.37 -7.60 -17.10
N THR A 479 -32.17 -7.77 -18.40
CA THR A 479 -31.67 -9.03 -19.01
C THR A 479 -30.38 -8.77 -19.77
N LEU A 480 -29.39 -9.65 -19.55
CA LEU A 480 -28.15 -9.68 -20.31
C LEU A 480 -28.23 -10.79 -21.35
N TYR A 481 -27.81 -10.49 -22.57
CA TYR A 481 -27.89 -11.40 -23.71
C TYR A 481 -26.48 -11.72 -24.22
N PHE A 482 -26.10 -12.99 -24.16
CA PHE A 482 -24.80 -13.48 -24.59
C PHE A 482 -24.98 -14.24 -25.91
N TRP A 483 -24.48 -13.66 -27.00
CA TRP A 483 -24.60 -14.29 -28.31
C TRP A 483 -23.65 -15.48 -28.45
N GLU A 484 -24.17 -16.64 -28.78
CA GLU A 484 -23.43 -17.83 -29.17
C GLU A 484 -23.71 -18.14 -30.65
N GLN A 485 -22.64 -18.26 -31.45
CA GLN A 485 -22.75 -19.03 -32.69
C GLN A 485 -22.46 -20.49 -32.42
N PHE A 486 -23.39 -21.34 -32.81
CA PHE A 486 -23.31 -22.75 -32.52
C PHE A 486 -22.15 -23.40 -33.26
N SER A 487 -21.59 -24.46 -32.68
CA SER A 487 -20.43 -25.17 -33.22
C SER A 487 -20.66 -25.77 -34.61
N THR A 488 -21.93 -25.96 -35.01
CA THR A 488 -22.34 -26.45 -36.33
C THR A 488 -22.43 -25.36 -37.40
N ASN A 489 -22.32 -24.08 -37.03
CA ASN A 489 -22.37 -22.97 -37.99
C ASN A 489 -21.14 -22.98 -38.92
N ASN A 490 -21.38 -22.95 -40.23
CA ASN A 490 -20.35 -23.04 -41.26
C ASN A 490 -20.51 -22.04 -42.42
N THR A 491 -21.27 -20.96 -42.20
CA THR A 491 -21.66 -20.01 -43.25
C THR A 491 -21.57 -18.56 -42.77
N HIS A 492 -21.49 -17.63 -43.74
CA HIS A 492 -21.65 -16.18 -43.57
C HIS A 492 -22.98 -15.63 -44.13
N THR A 493 -23.85 -16.52 -44.60
CA THR A 493 -25.19 -16.17 -45.08
C THR A 493 -26.15 -16.07 -43.90
N LEU A 494 -26.67 -14.86 -43.61
CA LEU A 494 -27.51 -14.58 -42.44
C LEU A 494 -28.69 -15.56 -42.29
N ALA A 495 -29.42 -15.83 -43.38
CA ALA A 495 -30.58 -16.74 -43.35
C ALA A 495 -30.22 -18.19 -42.99
N ASP A 496 -28.95 -18.59 -43.14
CA ASP A 496 -28.44 -19.91 -42.80
C ASP A 496 -27.69 -19.91 -41.45
N TYR A 497 -27.60 -18.77 -40.74
CA TYR A 497 -26.88 -18.67 -39.47
C TYR A 497 -27.49 -19.55 -38.40
N GLN A 498 -26.61 -20.26 -37.70
CA GLN A 498 -26.96 -21.05 -36.53
C GLN A 498 -26.34 -20.40 -35.30
N GLY A 499 -27.19 -19.77 -34.48
CA GLY A 499 -26.79 -19.08 -33.27
C GLY A 499 -27.99 -18.56 -32.51
N GLY A 500 -27.73 -18.02 -31.34
CA GLY A 500 -28.77 -17.47 -30.48
C GLY A 500 -28.21 -16.87 -29.20
N HIS A 501 -29.11 -16.32 -28.38
CA HIS A 501 -28.72 -15.69 -27.11
C HIS A 501 -28.92 -16.64 -25.95
N ALA A 502 -27.87 -16.81 -25.14
CA ALA A 502 -28.01 -17.21 -23.76
C ALA A 502 -28.39 -15.97 -22.93
N ILE A 503 -29.16 -16.16 -21.86
CA ILE A 503 -29.67 -15.02 -21.07
C ILE A 503 -29.35 -15.16 -19.60
N TYR A 504 -29.11 -14.04 -18.94
CA TYR A 504 -28.96 -13.93 -17.48
C TYR A 504 -29.77 -12.74 -16.95
N ASN A 505 -30.44 -12.92 -15.82
CA ASN A 505 -31.18 -11.86 -15.12
C ASN A 505 -31.24 -12.11 -13.60
N LEU A 506 -31.80 -11.17 -12.85
CA LEU A 506 -31.89 -11.23 -11.38
C LEU A 506 -32.80 -12.34 -10.82
N MET A 507 -33.45 -13.16 -11.66
CA MET A 507 -34.11 -14.39 -11.19
C MET A 507 -33.10 -15.50 -10.86
N GLY A 508 -31.80 -15.27 -11.10
CA GLY A 508 -30.69 -16.08 -10.59
C GLY A 508 -30.45 -17.40 -11.33
N MET A 509 -31.15 -17.62 -12.45
CA MET A 509 -31.01 -18.82 -13.28
C MET A 509 -30.71 -18.39 -14.72
N GLY A 510 -29.44 -18.46 -15.11
CA GLY A 510 -29.06 -18.29 -16.50
C GLY A 510 -29.70 -19.37 -17.38
N MET A 511 -30.04 -19.02 -18.61
CA MET A 511 -30.49 -19.99 -19.61
C MET A 511 -29.45 -20.11 -20.71
N PRO A 512 -29.10 -21.35 -21.14
CA PRO A 512 -28.24 -21.55 -22.30
C PRO A 512 -28.83 -20.92 -23.57
N ALA A 513 -27.98 -20.75 -24.59
CA ALA A 513 -28.44 -20.16 -25.83
C ALA A 513 -29.53 -21.02 -26.50
N THR A 514 -30.58 -20.36 -26.98
CA THR A 514 -31.62 -20.98 -27.81
C THR A 514 -31.53 -20.46 -29.22
N ALA A 515 -31.69 -21.33 -30.22
CA ALA A 515 -31.62 -20.94 -31.63
C ALA A 515 -32.54 -19.74 -31.91
N ASP A 516 -32.01 -18.73 -32.60
CA ASP A 516 -32.75 -17.51 -32.90
C ASP A 516 -33.91 -17.78 -33.85
N THR A 517 -35.14 -17.57 -33.37
CA THR A 517 -36.38 -17.75 -34.15
C THR A 517 -36.98 -16.42 -34.64
N SER A 518 -36.21 -15.34 -34.68
CA SER A 518 -36.64 -14.03 -35.19
C SER A 518 -37.09 -14.06 -36.66
N GLY A 519 -36.69 -15.09 -37.41
CA GLY A 519 -36.87 -15.21 -38.85
C GLY A 519 -35.77 -14.53 -39.67
N LEU A 520 -34.77 -13.94 -39.00
CA LEU A 520 -33.56 -13.39 -39.64
C LEU A 520 -32.52 -14.49 -39.89
N THR A 521 -32.37 -15.42 -38.94
CA THR A 521 -31.42 -16.54 -39.02
C THR A 521 -32.14 -17.87 -39.28
N SER A 522 -31.39 -18.98 -39.32
CA SER A 522 -31.97 -20.28 -39.69
C SER A 522 -32.98 -20.84 -38.67
N GLY A 523 -32.92 -20.41 -37.41
CA GLY A 523 -33.66 -21.04 -36.30
C GLY A 523 -33.24 -22.48 -36.00
N LEU A 524 -32.09 -22.93 -36.53
CA LEU A 524 -31.55 -24.28 -36.37
C LEU A 524 -30.26 -24.29 -35.53
N GLY A 525 -29.82 -25.50 -35.20
CA GLY A 525 -28.62 -25.78 -34.42
C GLY A 525 -28.88 -25.86 -32.92
N THR A 526 -27.82 -26.13 -32.16
CA THR A 526 -27.89 -26.34 -30.71
C THR A 526 -26.73 -25.63 -30.03
N ALA A 527 -27.02 -24.98 -28.91
CA ALA A 527 -25.99 -24.43 -28.03
C ALA A 527 -24.98 -25.50 -27.62
N SER A 528 -23.73 -25.07 -27.56
CA SER A 528 -22.58 -25.86 -27.15
C SER A 528 -21.96 -25.36 -25.86
N LEU A 529 -22.27 -24.12 -25.46
CA LEU A 529 -21.81 -23.52 -24.21
C LEU A 529 -22.86 -23.69 -23.09
N PRO A 530 -22.41 -23.76 -21.82
CA PRO A 530 -23.32 -23.77 -20.68
C PRO A 530 -24.08 -22.45 -20.54
N ALA A 531 -25.08 -22.44 -19.65
CA ALA A 531 -25.75 -21.21 -19.26
C ALA A 531 -24.74 -20.20 -18.66
N PRO A 532 -24.91 -18.89 -18.90
CA PRO A 532 -24.13 -17.87 -18.22
C PRO A 532 -24.36 -17.96 -16.71
N GLU A 533 -23.29 -17.78 -15.95
CA GLU A 533 -23.31 -17.70 -14.49
C GLU A 533 -23.26 -16.24 -14.02
N ARG A 534 -23.33 -16.01 -12.71
CA ARG A 534 -23.30 -14.67 -12.09
C ARG A 534 -22.03 -13.88 -12.43
N TYR A 535 -20.88 -14.54 -12.53
CA TYR A 535 -19.60 -13.87 -12.73
C TYR A 535 -19.21 -13.92 -14.21
N ILE A 536 -19.30 -12.76 -14.88
CA ILE A 536 -19.01 -12.62 -16.30
C ILE A 536 -17.48 -12.68 -16.50
N PRO A 537 -16.96 -13.60 -17.33
CA PRO A 537 -15.53 -13.74 -17.56
C PRO A 537 -14.85 -12.46 -18.07
N VAL A 538 -13.55 -12.36 -17.85
CA VAL A 538 -12.73 -11.20 -18.26
C VAL A 538 -12.84 -10.98 -19.77
N GLY A 539 -13.17 -9.76 -20.17
CA GLY A 539 -13.31 -9.38 -21.57
C GLY A 539 -14.57 -9.91 -22.26
N GLN A 540 -15.38 -10.79 -21.65
CA GLN A 540 -16.57 -11.36 -22.31
C GLN A 540 -17.57 -10.26 -22.70
N GLY A 541 -17.92 -10.20 -23.99
CA GLY A 541 -18.92 -9.29 -24.52
C GLY A 541 -20.36 -9.80 -24.36
N PHE A 542 -21.30 -8.88 -24.19
CA PHE A 542 -22.74 -9.16 -24.09
C PHE A 542 -23.56 -7.94 -24.53
N LEU A 543 -24.85 -8.17 -24.82
CA LEU A 543 -25.81 -7.11 -25.13
C LEU A 543 -26.79 -6.91 -23.98
N TYR A 544 -27.33 -5.70 -23.89
CA TYR A 544 -28.51 -5.38 -23.10
C TYR A 544 -29.36 -4.34 -23.84
N LEU A 545 -30.67 -4.31 -23.55
CA LEU A 545 -31.60 -3.35 -24.12
C LEU A 545 -31.77 -2.14 -23.20
N TYR A 546 -31.63 -0.94 -23.74
CA TYR A 546 -31.97 0.28 -23.01
C TYR A 546 -33.49 0.47 -22.98
N LYS A 547 -34.05 0.58 -21.77
CA LYS A 547 -35.48 0.72 -21.54
C LYS A 547 -36.05 1.92 -22.31
N ILE A 548 -37.20 1.70 -22.94
CA ILE A 548 -38.10 2.79 -23.31
C ILE A 548 -38.83 3.19 -22.02
N PRO A 549 -38.76 4.46 -21.59
CA PRO A 549 -39.49 4.90 -20.40
C PRO A 549 -40.98 4.56 -20.57
N ASP A 550 -41.57 3.95 -19.54
CA ASP A 550 -43.02 3.72 -19.52
C ASP A 550 -43.73 5.08 -19.71
N LEU A 551 -44.59 5.16 -20.73
CA LEU A 551 -45.38 6.35 -21.06
C LEU A 551 -46.44 6.68 -20.00
#